data_AF-A0A537BGQ1-F1
#
_entry.id   AF-A0A537BGQ1-F1
#
_cell.length_a   1.000
_cell.length_b   1.000
_cell.length_c   1.000
_cell.angle_alpha   90.00
_cell.angle_beta   90.00
_cell.angle_gamma   90.00
#
_symmetry.space_group_name_H-M   'P 1'
#
loop_
_entity.id
_entity.type
_entity.pdbx_description
1 polymer ?
#
loop_
_entity_poly.entity_id
_entity_poly.type
_entity_poly.pdbx_seq_one_letter_code
_entity_poly.pdbx_strand_id
1 'polypeptide(L)'
;MKSVAEIEPFITMLLTACENQTVYERLEKLLSMPDERRQGLVHTWVNDLLIAEAPRDFVQAIACLLDNRVAEKAYEVIFKCRRGEL
;
A
#
# COMPACT_ATOMS: atom_id res chain seq x y z
N MET A 1 10.74 -5.36 15.82
CA MET A 1 10.17 -4.72 14.62
C MET A 1 9.08 -5.65 14.13
N LYS A 2 7.81 -5.21 14.04
CA LYS A 2 6.73 -6.05 13.51
C LYS A 2 6.96 -6.31 12.02
N SER A 3 6.66 -7.51 11.56
CA SER A 3 6.65 -7.81 10.12
C SER A 3 5.54 -7.01 9.44
N VAL A 4 5.69 -6.68 8.16
CA VAL A 4 4.61 -6.05 7.38
C VAL A 4 3.37 -6.95 7.33
N ALA A 5 3.57 -8.28 7.39
CA ALA A 5 2.50 -9.26 7.51
C ALA A 5 1.79 -9.27 8.88
N GLU A 6 2.21 -8.41 9.82
CA GLU A 6 1.56 -8.21 11.13
C GLU A 6 0.92 -6.82 11.24
N ILE A 7 0.97 -6.02 10.18
CA ILE A 7 0.34 -4.70 10.11
C ILE A 7 -1.06 -4.90 9.53
N GLU A 8 -2.02 -5.16 10.41
CA GLU A 8 -3.42 -5.43 10.03
C GLU A 8 -4.00 -4.41 9.04
N PRO A 9 -3.85 -3.08 9.23
CA PRO A 9 -4.41 -2.13 8.27
C PRO A 9 -3.78 -2.21 6.88
N PHE A 10 -2.51 -2.64 6.79
CA PHE A 10 -1.85 -2.87 5.50
C PHE A 10 -2.47 -4.08 4.79
N ILE A 11 -2.66 -5.18 5.50
CA ILE A 11 -3.33 -6.37 4.98
C ILE A 11 -4.77 -6.03 4.56
N THR A 12 -5.51 -5.32 5.40
CA THR A 12 -6.87 -4.87 5.09
C THR A 12 -6.91 -4.01 3.84
N MET A 13 -5.94 -3.11 3.64
CA MET A 13 -5.84 -2.31 2.42
C MET A 13 -5.64 -3.20 1.17
N LEU A 14 -4.79 -4.22 1.24
CA LEU A 14 -4.60 -5.17 0.13
C LEU A 14 -5.87 -5.99 -0.15
N LEU A 15 -6.53 -6.49 0.89
CA LEU A 15 -7.79 -7.23 0.76
C LEU A 15 -8.89 -6.35 0.16
N THR A 16 -9.00 -5.11 0.62
CA THR A 16 -9.97 -4.14 0.08
C THR A 16 -9.71 -3.88 -1.41
N ALA A 17 -8.44 -3.83 -1.83
CA ALA A 17 -8.11 -3.70 -3.25
C ALA A 17 -8.56 -4.92 -4.08
N CYS A 18 -8.71 -6.10 -3.49
CA CYS A 18 -9.21 -7.28 -4.19
C CYS A 18 -10.73 -7.25 -4.39
N GLU A 19 -11.46 -6.61 -3.48
CA GLU A 19 -12.93 -6.57 -3.50
C GLU A 19 -13.49 -5.29 -4.13
N ASN A 20 -12.70 -4.21 -4.15
CA ASN A 20 -13.13 -2.90 -4.61
C ASN A 20 -12.27 -2.40 -5.79
N GLN A 21 -12.90 -2.32 -6.97
CA GLN A 21 -12.26 -1.90 -8.22
C GLN A 21 -11.62 -0.49 -8.14
N THR A 22 -12.24 0.46 -7.45
CA THR A 22 -11.68 1.81 -7.30
C THR A 22 -10.43 1.82 -6.42
N VAL A 23 -10.41 1.01 -5.37
CA VAL A 23 -9.24 0.86 -4.50
C VAL A 23 -8.13 0.13 -5.26
N TYR A 24 -8.48 -0.93 -6.02
CA TYR A 24 -7.55 -1.62 -6.90
C TYR A 24 -6.81 -0.65 -7.83
N GLU A 25 -7.54 0.15 -8.62
CA GLU A 25 -6.94 1.01 -9.64
C GLU A 25 -6.01 2.07 -9.06
N ARG A 26 -6.38 2.61 -7.89
CA ARG A 26 -5.55 3.59 -7.18
C ARG A 26 -4.26 2.95 -6.67
N LEU A 27 -4.37 1.76 -6.07
CA LEU A 27 -3.23 1.05 -5.50
C LEU A 27 -2.31 0.50 -6.60
N GLU A 28 -2.87 -0.09 -7.66
CA GLU A 28 -2.13 -0.51 -8.86
C GLU A 28 -1.35 0.66 -9.46
N LYS A 29 -1.99 1.80 -9.70
CA LYS A 29 -1.34 2.98 -10.29
C LYS A 29 -0.18 3.48 -9.44
N LEU A 30 -0.28 3.42 -8.11
CA LEU A 30 0.79 3.78 -7.20
C LEU A 30 1.95 2.78 -7.25
N LEU A 31 1.62 1.49 -7.21
CA LEU A 31 2.60 0.40 -7.15
C LEU A 31 3.31 0.15 -8.49
N SER A 32 2.68 0.50 -9.62
CA SER A 32 3.26 0.38 -10.95
C SER A 32 4.24 1.51 -11.30
N MET A 33 4.46 2.48 -10.42
CA MET A 33 5.40 3.57 -10.65
C MET A 33 6.85 3.10 -10.43
N PRO A 34 7.84 3.74 -11.08
CA PRO A 34 9.24 3.57 -10.70
C PRO A 34 9.46 3.85 -9.21
N ASP A 35 10.37 3.10 -8.58
CA ASP A 35 10.58 3.15 -7.12
C ASP A 35 10.76 4.56 -6.59
N GLU A 36 11.67 5.35 -7.16
CA GLU A 36 11.94 6.72 -6.71
C GLU A 36 10.69 7.61 -6.77
N ARG A 37 9.86 7.44 -7.81
CA ARG A 37 8.63 8.20 -7.97
C ARG A 37 7.56 7.77 -6.96
N ARG A 38 7.41 6.45 -6.74
CA ARG A 38 6.50 5.92 -5.73
C ARG A 38 6.90 6.42 -4.35
N GLN A 39 8.18 6.28 -3.99
CA GLN A 39 8.71 6.71 -2.70
C GLN A 39 8.48 8.19 -2.45
N GLY A 40 8.74 9.06 -3.44
CA GLY A 40 8.50 10.51 -3.31
C GLY A 40 7.02 10.85 -3.05
N LEU A 41 6.09 10.16 -3.72
CA LEU A 41 4.65 10.34 -3.50
C LEU A 41 4.21 9.79 -2.14
N VAL A 42 4.64 8.58 -1.78
CA VAL A 42 4.30 7.96 -0.49
C VAL A 42 4.86 8.78 0.66
N HIS A 43 6.08 9.31 0.54
CA HIS A 43 6.68 10.17 1.55
C HIS A 43 5.88 11.47 1.76
N THR A 44 5.49 12.14 0.66
CA THR A 44 4.61 13.32 0.72
C THR A 44 3.28 12.97 1.40
N TRP A 45 2.66 11.87 0.98
CA TRP A 45 1.38 11.46 1.52
C TRP A 45 1.43 11.10 3.01
N VAL A 46 2.48 10.40 3.46
CA VAL A 46 2.70 10.12 4.88
C VAL A 46 2.81 11.41 5.69
N ASN A 47 3.53 12.42 5.20
CA ASN A 47 3.62 13.72 5.87
C ASN A 47 2.26 14.42 5.95
N ASP A 48 1.50 14.43 4.86
CA ASP A 48 0.15 15.02 4.85
C ASP A 48 -0.78 14.34 5.87
N LEU A 49 -0.70 13.00 5.98
CA LEU A 49 -1.49 12.23 6.95
C LEU A 49 -1.06 12.50 8.40
N LEU A 50 0.24 12.70 8.64
CA LEU A 50 0.74 13.08 9.97
C LEU A 50 0.25 14.48 10.37
N ILE A 51 0.26 15.44 9.44
CA ILE A 51 -0.28 16.79 9.65
C ILE A 51 -1.78 16.75 9.91
N ALA A 52 -2.51 15.89 9.21
CA ALA A 52 -3.95 15.70 9.37
C ALA A 52 -4.33 14.86 10.62
N GLU A 53 -3.36 14.48 11.46
CA GLU A 53 -3.55 13.64 12.65
C GLU A 53 -4.28 12.33 12.36
N ALA A 54 -4.02 11.72 11.19
CA ALA A 54 -4.62 10.45 10.81
C ALA A 54 -4.24 9.32 11.80
N PRO A 55 -5.07 8.26 11.92
CA PRO A 55 -4.76 7.12 12.75
C PRO A 55 -3.37 6.54 12.45
N ARG A 56 -2.57 6.32 13.50
CA ARG A 56 -1.15 5.94 13.36
C ARG A 56 -0.93 4.64 12.59
N ASP A 57 -1.84 3.70 12.77
CA ASP A 57 -1.87 2.41 12.13
C ASP A 57 -2.17 2.54 10.61
N PHE A 58 -3.04 3.47 10.23
CA PHE A 58 -3.26 3.86 8.84
C PHE A 58 -2.01 4.51 8.21
N VAL A 59 -1.38 5.45 8.93
CA VAL A 59 -0.12 6.07 8.47
C VAL A 59 0.96 5.00 8.29
N GLN A 60 1.07 4.07 9.22
CA GLN A 60 2.04 2.97 9.17
C GLN A 60 1.80 2.06 7.96
N ALA A 61 0.55 1.75 7.64
CA ALA A 61 0.22 0.95 6.46
C ALA A 61 0.66 1.63 5.15
N ILE A 62 0.42 2.93 5.00
CA ILE A 62 0.88 3.68 3.83
C ILE A 62 2.41 3.74 3.79
N ALA A 63 3.07 3.98 4.93
CA ALA A 63 4.53 4.04 5.02
C ALA A 63 5.23 2.73 4.64
N CYS A 64 4.56 1.57 4.74
CA CYS A 64 5.12 0.29 4.29
C CYS A 64 5.47 0.28 2.80
N LEU A 65 4.81 1.11 1.98
CA LEU A 65 5.04 1.21 0.54
C LEU A 65 6.32 1.99 0.16
N LEU A 66 7.03 2.55 1.15
CA LEU A 66 8.36 3.13 0.97
C LEU A 66 9.42 2.03 0.74
N ASP A 67 9.22 0.84 1.27
CA ASP A 67 10.10 -0.31 1.06
C ASP A 67 9.80 -0.96 -0.30
N ASN A 68 10.81 -1.08 -1.16
CA ASN A 68 10.65 -1.59 -2.52
C ASN A 68 10.19 -3.05 -2.54
N ARG A 69 10.71 -3.88 -1.64
CA ARG A 69 10.35 -5.30 -1.57
C ARG A 69 8.90 -5.48 -1.12
N VAL A 70 8.46 -4.61 -0.20
CA VAL A 70 7.07 -4.59 0.25
C VAL A 70 6.14 -4.15 -0.87
N ALA A 71 6.50 -3.08 -1.59
CA ALA A 71 5.71 -2.56 -2.70
C ALA A 71 5.61 -3.57 -3.87
N GLU A 72 6.72 -4.19 -4.26
CA GLU A 72 6.75 -5.27 -5.25
C GLU A 72 5.83 -6.42 -4.82
N LYS A 73 5.93 -6.85 -3.57
CA LYS A 73 5.09 -7.93 -3.07
C LYS A 73 3.61 -7.56 -3.04
N ALA A 74 3.30 -6.34 -2.63
CA ALA A 74 1.94 -5.81 -2.66
C ALA A 74 1.38 -5.81 -4.08
N TYR A 75 2.19 -5.41 -5.06
CA TYR A 75 1.80 -5.40 -6.48
C TYR A 75 1.46 -6.80 -6.98
N GLU A 76 2.30 -7.79 -6.68
CA GLU A 76 2.02 -9.19 -7.00
C GLU A 76 0.69 -9.67 -6.40
N VAL A 77 0.45 -9.36 -5.12
CA VAL A 77 -0.74 -9.82 -4.39
C VAL A 77 -2.01 -9.26 -5.01
N ILE A 78 -2.06 -7.94 -5.24
CA ILE A 78 -3.27 -7.32 -5.82
C ILE A 78 -3.51 -7.78 -7.25
N PHE A 79 -2.43 -8.03 -8.01
CA PHE A 79 -2.54 -8.52 -9.38
C PHE A 79 -3.07 -9.95 -9.43
N LYS A 80 -2.56 -10.84 -8.58
CA LYS A 80 -3.04 -12.23 -8.47
C LYS A 80 -4.49 -12.30 -8.02
N CYS A 81 -4.89 -11.47 -7.05
CA CYS A 81 -6.26 -11.51 -6.56
C CYS A 81 -7.27 -11.08 -7.61
N ARG A 82 -6.96 -10.06 -8.40
CA ARG A 82 -7.80 -9.63 -9.52
C ARG A 82 -7.98 -10.72 -10.59
N ARG A 83 -7.00 -11.62 -10.72
CA ARG A 83 -7.04 -12.76 -11.65
C ARG A 83 -7.67 -14.02 -11.06
N GLY A 84 -8.00 -14.04 -9.76
CA GLY A 84 -8.49 -15.22 -9.06
C GLY A 84 -7.42 -16.28 -8.82
N GLU A 85 -6.15 -15.87 -8.68
CA GLU A 85 -4.97 -16.74 -8.58
C GLU A 85 -4.34 -16.73 -7.16
N LEU A 86 -5.08 -16.28 -6.13
CA LEU A 86 -4.64 -16.30 -4.73
C LEU A 86 -4.99 -17.61 -4.02
#